data_AF-A0A962Q9G0-F1
#
_entry.id   AF-A0A962Q9G0-F1
#
_cell.length_a   1.000
_cell.length_b   1.000
_cell.length_c   1.000
_cell.angle_alpha   90.00
_cell.angle_beta   90.00
_cell.angle_gamma   90.00
#
_symmetry.space_group_name_H-M   'P 1'
#
loop_
_entity.id
_entity.type
_entity.pdbx_description
1 polymer ?
#
loop_
_entity_poly.entity_id
_entity_poly.type
_entity_poly.pdbx_seq_one_letter_code
_entity_poly.pdbx_strand_id
1 'polypeptide(L)'
;MKKILSTMDDVIKELMAVDVVVEAIIWTSVIPTMRKKDCATKSIENPYTNVRKLCKRKVQLNPVYEQAVNEQRIVEGNKEPFQGSKHRWAETINKTFKIKDDQVYLSMIIQEELLGPFYFGISVPNNPAFLIPNADVERFVPVTNTAHYQGLEKAVKYTSMKLDNILYIETDTFIYEQVGFDKTLCPI
;
A
#
# COMPACT_ATOMS: atom_id res chain seq x y z
N MET A 1 -10.50 23.07 -9.07
CA MET A 1 -9.40 23.40 -8.14
C MET A 1 -9.44 22.37 -7.03
N LYS A 2 -8.33 21.70 -6.71
CA LYS A 2 -8.29 20.65 -5.69
C LYS A 2 -8.29 21.28 -4.29
N LYS A 3 -9.07 20.72 -3.36
CA LYS A 3 -9.07 21.10 -1.95
C LYS A 3 -7.77 20.65 -1.30
N ILE A 4 -7.13 21.50 -0.50
CA ILE A 4 -5.94 21.11 0.28
C ILE A 4 -6.40 20.69 1.68
N LEU A 5 -6.13 19.46 2.06
CA LEU A 5 -6.44 18.90 3.37
C LEU A 5 -5.16 18.88 4.20
N SER A 6 -5.22 19.45 5.40
CA SER A 6 -4.06 19.57 6.29
C SER A 6 -3.93 18.41 7.28
N THR A 7 -5.01 17.65 7.49
CA THR A 7 -5.06 16.57 8.48
C THR A 7 -5.61 15.28 7.89
N MET A 8 -5.23 14.14 8.48
CA MET A 8 -5.78 12.85 8.09
C MET A 8 -7.26 12.72 8.46
N ASP A 9 -7.71 13.40 9.53
CA ASP A 9 -9.13 13.41 9.89
C ASP A 9 -9.99 14.05 8.81
N ASP A 10 -9.49 15.10 8.14
CA ASP A 10 -10.19 15.70 7.02
C ASP A 10 -10.22 14.78 5.79
N VAL A 11 -9.13 14.03 5.54
CA VAL A 11 -9.10 12.97 4.52
C VAL A 11 -10.16 11.90 4.81
N ILE A 12 -10.27 11.46 6.06
CA ILE A 12 -11.29 10.49 6.47
C ILE A 12 -12.69 11.05 6.20
N LYS A 13 -12.99 12.28 6.63
CA LYS A 13 -14.30 12.91 6.40
C LYS A 13 -14.65 12.98 4.91
N GLU A 14 -13.72 13.42 4.07
CA GLU A 14 -13.93 13.50 2.62
C GLU A 14 -14.18 12.12 2.02
N LEU A 15 -13.35 11.13 2.33
CA LEU A 15 -13.48 9.78 1.77
C LEU A 15 -14.65 8.98 2.35
N MET A 16 -15.12 9.30 3.55
CA MET A 16 -16.33 8.72 4.13
C MET A 16 -17.61 9.21 3.45
N ALA A 17 -17.58 10.42 2.86
CA ALA A 17 -18.71 11.00 2.14
C ALA A 17 -18.84 10.47 0.70
N VAL A 18 -17.83 9.74 0.20
CA VAL A 18 -17.80 9.23 -1.18
C VAL A 18 -18.22 7.76 -1.21
N ASP A 19 -19.19 7.44 -2.07
CA ASP A 19 -19.71 6.09 -2.28
C ASP A 19 -19.26 5.43 -3.60
N VAL A 20 -18.65 6.22 -4.49
CA VAL A 20 -18.04 5.78 -5.76
C VAL A 20 -16.54 5.51 -5.65
N VAL A 21 -16.00 4.74 -6.60
CA VAL A 21 -14.55 4.52 -6.73
C VAL A 21 -13.83 5.84 -6.96
N VAL A 22 -12.70 6.04 -6.29
CA VAL A 22 -11.87 7.25 -6.42
C VAL A 22 -10.48 6.86 -6.88
N GLU A 23 -10.06 7.40 -8.02
CA GLU A 23 -8.69 7.29 -8.50
C GLU A 23 -7.77 8.21 -7.69
N ALA A 24 -6.62 7.69 -7.27
CA ALA A 24 -5.69 8.44 -6.44
C ALA A 24 -4.22 8.11 -6.75
N ILE A 25 -3.35 9.07 -6.51
CA ILE A 25 -1.91 8.87 -6.35
C ILE A 25 -1.60 8.89 -4.87
N ILE A 26 -0.94 7.85 -4.36
CA ILE A 26 -0.59 7.72 -2.95
C ILE A 26 0.90 7.49 -2.77
N TRP A 27 1.48 8.19 -1.80
CA TRP A 27 2.79 7.86 -1.24
C TRP A 27 2.66 7.16 0.10
N THR A 28 3.38 6.07 0.26
CA THR A 28 3.38 5.29 1.50
C THR A 28 4.79 5.06 2.02
N SER A 29 5.00 5.20 3.33
CA SER A 29 6.22 4.80 4.02
C SER A 29 5.92 3.74 5.07
N VAL A 30 6.37 2.51 4.81
CA VAL A 30 6.05 1.34 5.63
C VAL A 30 7.29 0.69 6.16
N ILE A 31 7.19 0.03 7.32
CA ILE A 31 8.21 -0.93 7.75
C ILE A 31 7.92 -2.24 6.99
N PRO A 32 8.81 -2.69 6.09
CA PRO A 32 8.57 -3.91 5.33
C PRO A 32 8.72 -5.14 6.25
N THR A 33 7.89 -6.16 6.01
CA THR A 33 8.11 -7.48 6.62
C THR A 33 9.35 -8.10 6.02
N MET A 34 10.35 -8.38 6.86
CA MET A 34 11.61 -9.02 6.45
C MET A 34 11.86 -10.29 7.26
N ARG A 35 12.54 -11.26 6.63
CA ARG A 35 13.00 -12.48 7.30
C ARG A 35 14.30 -12.22 8.06
N LYS A 36 14.56 -13.04 9.09
CA LYS A 36 15.84 -12.99 9.84
C LYS A 36 17.04 -13.43 8.99
N LYS A 37 16.78 -14.20 7.93
CA LYS A 37 17.77 -14.67 6.96
C LYS A 37 17.28 -14.46 5.54
N ASP A 38 18.16 -14.51 4.57
CA ASP A 38 17.80 -14.38 3.16
C ASP A 38 16.75 -15.45 2.75
N CYS A 39 15.79 -15.03 1.93
CA CYS A 39 14.66 -15.86 1.54
C CYS A 39 15.07 -17.07 0.69
N ALA A 40 16.12 -16.93 -0.12
CA ALA A 40 16.54 -17.93 -1.10
C ALA A 40 17.29 -19.11 -0.46
N THR A 41 18.34 -18.84 0.31
CA THR A 41 19.25 -19.86 0.86
C THR A 41 19.10 -20.07 2.36
N LYS A 42 18.51 -19.11 3.08
CA LYS A 42 18.42 -19.10 4.55
C LYS A 42 19.80 -19.24 5.23
N SER A 43 20.85 -18.75 4.58
CA SER A 43 22.24 -18.86 5.06
C SER A 43 22.81 -17.52 5.49
N ILE A 44 22.35 -16.42 4.90
CA ILE A 44 22.83 -15.06 5.16
C ILE A 44 21.91 -14.43 6.20
N GLU A 45 22.45 -13.99 7.34
CA GLU A 45 21.71 -13.24 8.36
C GLU A 45 21.32 -11.85 7.85
N ASN A 46 20.14 -11.37 8.25
CA ASN A 46 19.64 -10.05 7.90
C ASN A 46 20.26 -8.97 8.80
N PRO A 47 21.08 -8.05 8.26
CA PRO A 47 21.67 -6.97 9.05
C PRO A 47 20.71 -5.80 9.30
N TYR A 48 19.55 -5.77 8.63
CA TYR A 48 18.63 -4.64 8.63
C TYR A 48 17.57 -4.78 9.72
N THR A 49 17.67 -3.92 10.74
CA THR A 49 16.73 -3.88 11.88
C THR A 49 15.68 -2.77 11.76
N ASN A 50 16.06 -1.62 11.19
CA ASN A 50 15.18 -0.45 11.02
C ASN A 50 15.25 0.06 9.59
N VAL A 51 14.35 -0.44 8.74
CA VAL A 51 14.23 -0.02 7.34
C VAL A 51 12.81 0.47 7.09
N ARG A 52 12.68 1.54 6.31
CA ARG A 52 11.40 1.95 5.74
C ARG A 52 11.42 1.82 4.22
N LYS A 53 10.31 1.35 3.70
CA LYS A 53 10.02 1.21 2.27
C LYS A 53 9.11 2.35 1.85
N LEU A 54 9.60 3.18 0.94
CA LEU A 54 8.84 4.26 0.32
C LEU A 54 8.40 3.85 -1.08
N CYS A 55 7.14 4.12 -1.41
CA CYS A 55 6.57 3.84 -2.74
C CYS A 55 5.57 4.92 -3.12
N LYS A 56 5.50 5.21 -4.42
CA LYS A 56 4.43 6.00 -5.05
C LYS A 56 3.60 5.08 -5.93
N ARG A 57 2.28 5.12 -5.77
CA ARG A 57 1.35 4.24 -6.50
C ARG A 57 0.18 5.01 -7.07
N LYS A 58 -0.31 4.54 -8.21
CA LYS A 58 -1.67 4.81 -8.65
C LYS A 58 -2.58 3.75 -8.06
N VAL A 59 -3.66 4.17 -7.40
CA VAL A 59 -4.57 3.28 -6.68
C VAL A 59 -6.02 3.67 -6.89
N GLN A 60 -6.90 2.70 -6.67
CA GLN A 60 -8.33 2.92 -6.48
C GLN A 60 -8.65 2.87 -5.00
N LEU A 61 -9.24 3.97 -4.50
CA LEU A 61 -9.89 4.05 -3.20
C LEU A 61 -11.36 3.71 -3.34
N ASN A 62 -11.99 3.37 -2.21
CA ASN A 62 -13.35 2.82 -2.18
C ASN A 62 -13.54 1.59 -3.09
N PRO A 63 -12.60 0.62 -3.11
CA PRO A 63 -12.65 -0.46 -4.09
C PRO A 63 -13.74 -1.49 -3.76
N VAL A 64 -14.27 -2.11 -4.82
CA VAL A 64 -15.10 -3.32 -4.73
C VAL A 64 -14.24 -4.51 -5.16
N TYR A 65 -13.56 -5.13 -4.20
CA TYR A 65 -12.54 -6.16 -4.49
C TYR A 65 -13.06 -7.34 -5.31
N GLU A 66 -14.19 -7.93 -4.93
CA GLU A 66 -14.75 -9.08 -5.66
C GLU A 66 -15.13 -8.71 -7.10
N GLN A 67 -15.68 -7.52 -7.30
CA GLN A 67 -16.00 -7.01 -8.63
C GLN A 67 -14.72 -6.85 -9.45
N ALA A 68 -13.68 -6.23 -8.92
CA ALA A 68 -12.41 -6.05 -9.63
C ALA A 68 -11.74 -7.38 -10.00
N VAL A 69 -11.79 -8.39 -9.11
CA VAL A 69 -11.29 -9.75 -9.41
C VAL A 69 -12.12 -10.38 -10.53
N ASN A 70 -13.45 -10.27 -10.47
CA ASN A 70 -14.34 -10.84 -11.48
C ASN A 70 -14.18 -10.16 -12.86
N GLU A 71 -14.01 -8.84 -12.90
CA GLU A 71 -13.71 -8.10 -14.12
C GLU A 71 -12.39 -8.58 -14.75
N GLN A 72 -11.33 -8.72 -13.95
CA GLN A 72 -10.06 -9.25 -14.42
C GLN A 72 -10.19 -10.71 -14.90
N ARG A 73 -10.98 -11.54 -14.21
CA ARG A 73 -11.25 -12.93 -14.62
C ARG A 73 -11.93 -12.97 -15.99
N ILE A 74 -12.91 -12.10 -16.23
CA ILE A 74 -13.59 -11.99 -17.54
C ILE A 74 -12.59 -11.61 -18.63
N VAL A 75 -11.70 -10.64 -18.38
CA VAL A 75 -10.64 -10.24 -19.32
C VAL A 75 -9.71 -11.40 -19.65
N GLU A 76 -9.37 -12.23 -18.66
CA GLU A 76 -8.52 -13.41 -18.82
C GLU A 76 -9.29 -14.67 -19.32
N GLY A 77 -10.58 -14.55 -19.64
CA GLY A 77 -11.39 -15.65 -20.17
C GLY A 77 -11.89 -16.66 -19.14
N ASN A 78 -11.73 -16.38 -17.85
CA ASN A 78 -12.24 -17.19 -16.75
C ASN A 78 -13.75 -16.94 -16.55
N LYS A 79 -14.56 -18.01 -16.66
CA LYS A 79 -16.03 -17.92 -16.61
C LYS A 79 -16.64 -18.11 -15.21
N GLU A 80 -15.92 -18.77 -14.31
CA GLU A 80 -16.41 -18.97 -12.95
C GLU A 80 -16.18 -17.71 -12.12
N PRO A 81 -17.22 -17.18 -11.44
CA PRO A 81 -17.07 -16.01 -10.60
C PRO A 81 -16.24 -16.36 -9.35
N PHE A 82 -15.30 -15.48 -9.03
CA PHE A 82 -14.61 -15.48 -7.75
C PHE A 82 -15.59 -15.12 -6.63
N GLN A 83 -15.56 -15.93 -5.56
CA GLN A 83 -16.25 -15.66 -4.31
C GLN A 83 -15.21 -15.46 -3.21
N GLY A 84 -15.16 -14.26 -2.63
CA GLY A 84 -14.21 -13.96 -1.58
C GLY A 84 -14.51 -14.73 -0.30
N SER A 85 -13.48 -15.28 0.34
CA SER A 85 -13.65 -15.87 1.67
C SER A 85 -13.99 -14.76 2.69
N LYS A 86 -14.96 -15.01 3.59
CA LYS A 86 -15.37 -14.07 4.65
C LYS A 86 -14.35 -13.92 5.79
N HIS A 87 -13.08 -14.30 5.63
CA HIS A 87 -12.12 -14.20 6.72
C HIS A 87 -11.86 -12.73 7.07
N ARG A 88 -12.56 -12.24 8.10
CA ARG A 88 -12.48 -10.85 8.58
C ARG A 88 -11.30 -10.72 9.52
N TRP A 89 -10.18 -10.26 8.98
CA TRP A 89 -9.00 -9.89 9.77
C TRP A 89 -9.15 -8.54 10.48
N ALA A 90 -10.14 -7.73 10.07
CA ALA A 90 -10.47 -6.40 10.57
C ALA A 90 -11.97 -6.14 10.45
N GLU A 91 -12.47 -5.17 11.22
CA GLU A 91 -13.82 -4.64 11.10
C GLU A 91 -13.89 -3.65 9.92
N THR A 92 -14.91 -3.78 9.07
CA THR A 92 -15.10 -2.88 7.93
C THR A 92 -16.03 -1.74 8.33
N ILE A 93 -15.54 -0.50 8.30
CA ILE A 93 -16.40 0.70 8.48
C ILE A 93 -17.18 0.94 7.20
N ASN A 94 -16.45 1.01 6.08
CA ASN A 94 -16.98 1.08 4.73
C ASN A 94 -15.96 0.43 3.77
N LYS A 95 -16.23 0.47 2.47
CA LYS A 95 -15.33 -0.06 1.43
C LYS A 95 -13.92 0.55 1.46
N THR A 96 -13.78 1.78 1.95
CA THR A 96 -12.52 2.54 2.03
C THR A 96 -11.76 2.29 3.33
N PHE A 97 -12.43 2.16 4.48
CA PHE A 97 -11.80 2.13 5.79
C PHE A 97 -12.11 0.86 6.58
N LYS A 98 -11.09 0.37 7.28
CA LYS A 98 -11.17 -0.75 8.21
C LYS A 98 -10.55 -0.40 9.55
N ILE A 99 -11.00 -1.04 10.62
CA ILE A 99 -10.45 -0.90 11.96
C ILE A 99 -9.90 -2.25 12.42
N LYS A 100 -8.70 -2.21 13.00
CA LYS A 100 -8.11 -3.33 13.72
C LYS A 100 -7.21 -2.78 14.83
N ASP A 101 -7.34 -3.32 16.05
CA ASP A 101 -6.51 -2.97 17.20
C ASP A 101 -6.44 -1.44 17.43
N ASP A 102 -7.59 -0.75 17.36
CA ASP A 102 -7.76 0.71 17.46
C ASP A 102 -7.03 1.52 16.36
N GLN A 103 -6.57 0.87 15.30
CA GLN A 103 -5.93 1.52 14.15
C GLN A 103 -6.86 1.53 12.94
N VAL A 104 -6.90 2.67 12.25
CA VAL A 104 -7.64 2.83 10.99
C VAL A 104 -6.73 2.50 9.82
N TYR A 105 -7.28 1.77 8.85
CA TYR A 105 -6.60 1.35 7.63
C TYR A 105 -7.37 1.83 6.40
N LEU A 106 -6.65 2.41 5.45
CA LEU A 106 -7.13 2.75 4.11
C LEU A 106 -7.00 1.54 3.18
N SER A 107 -8.14 1.06 2.68
CA SER A 107 -8.23 -0.03 1.70
C SER A 107 -8.13 0.53 0.29
N MET A 108 -7.32 -0.14 -0.54
CA MET A 108 -7.04 0.30 -1.90
C MET A 108 -6.74 -0.88 -2.82
N ILE A 109 -7.01 -0.72 -4.12
CA ILE A 109 -6.46 -1.60 -5.17
C ILE A 109 -5.31 -0.86 -5.83
N ILE A 110 -4.13 -1.48 -5.85
CA ILE A 110 -2.97 -0.93 -6.56
C ILE A 110 -3.13 -1.22 -8.04
N GLN A 111 -3.24 -0.18 -8.86
CA GLN A 111 -3.29 -0.29 -10.31
C GLN A 111 -1.87 -0.30 -10.89
N GLU A 112 -1.00 0.58 -10.39
CA GLU A 112 0.33 0.82 -10.93
C GLU A 112 1.31 1.26 -9.84
N GLU A 113 2.54 0.76 -9.90
CA GLU A 113 3.66 1.29 -9.12
C GLU A 113 4.30 2.41 -9.95
N LEU A 114 4.16 3.66 -9.50
CA LEU A 114 4.65 4.83 -10.23
C LEU A 114 6.12 5.16 -9.88
N LEU A 115 6.54 4.83 -8.65
CA LEU A 115 7.91 5.04 -8.20
C LEU A 115 8.25 4.10 -7.03
N GLY A 116 9.50 3.66 -6.97
CA GLY A 116 10.02 2.75 -5.97
C GLY A 116 9.86 1.26 -6.35
N PRO A 117 10.09 0.35 -5.40
CA PRO A 117 10.35 0.61 -3.99
C PRO A 117 11.70 1.29 -3.74
N PHE A 118 11.78 2.17 -2.76
CA PHE A 118 13.05 2.65 -2.21
C PHE A 118 13.13 2.29 -0.74
N TYR A 119 14.30 1.83 -0.31
CA TYR A 119 14.53 1.46 1.08
C TYR A 119 15.46 2.45 1.76
N PHE A 120 15.06 2.92 2.93
CA PHE A 120 15.85 3.86 3.73
C PHE A 120 16.17 3.23 5.08
N GLY A 121 17.43 3.30 5.47
CA GLY A 121 17.87 2.94 6.81
C GLY A 121 17.57 4.07 7.78
N ILE A 122 16.97 3.74 8.92
CA ILE A 122 16.86 4.66 10.05
C ILE A 122 17.90 4.22 11.07
N SER A 123 19.06 4.88 11.05
CA SER A 123 19.97 4.80 12.17
C SER A 123 19.32 5.51 13.38
N VAL A 124 19.55 4.95 14.57
CA VAL A 124 19.14 5.42 15.91
C VAL A 124 19.02 6.96 16.03
N PRO A 125 18.19 7.47 16.97
CA PRO A 125 17.76 8.88 16.98
C PRO A 125 18.94 9.85 16.82
N ASN A 126 18.81 10.77 15.85
CA ASN A 126 19.78 11.80 15.40
C ASN A 126 20.63 11.49 14.15
N ASN A 127 20.24 10.53 13.30
CA ASN A 127 20.93 10.31 12.02
C ASN A 127 19.97 10.49 10.83
N PRO A 128 20.35 11.27 9.78
CA PRO A 128 19.54 11.38 8.57
C PRO A 128 19.29 10.00 7.93
N ALA A 129 18.08 9.82 7.39
CA ALA A 129 17.74 8.63 6.63
C ALA A 129 18.68 8.52 5.41
N PHE A 130 19.21 7.33 5.17
CA PHE A 130 20.08 7.07 4.02
C PHE A 130 19.48 6.01 3.12
N LEU A 131 19.62 6.18 1.81
CA LEU A 131 19.13 5.23 0.81
C LEU A 131 19.97 3.93 0.88
N ILE A 132 19.30 2.80 0.92
CA ILE A 132 19.89 1.46 0.87
C ILE A 132 19.65 0.90 -0.53
N PRO A 133 20.66 0.30 -1.20
CA PRO A 133 20.43 -0.42 -2.46
C PRO A 133 19.34 -1.48 -2.32
N ASN A 134 18.35 -1.45 -3.21
CA ASN A 134 17.19 -2.33 -3.13
C ASN A 134 17.57 -3.82 -3.07
N ALA A 135 18.55 -4.25 -3.89
CA ALA A 135 18.99 -5.64 -3.97
C ALA A 135 19.54 -6.19 -2.63
N ASP A 136 20.01 -5.32 -1.74
CA ASP A 136 20.50 -5.74 -0.44
C ASP A 136 19.36 -6.02 0.54
N VAL A 137 18.25 -5.29 0.43
CA VAL A 137 17.07 -5.48 1.29
C VAL A 137 16.14 -6.55 0.73
N GLU A 138 15.92 -6.57 -0.59
CA GLU A 138 14.90 -7.40 -1.24
C GLU A 138 15.15 -8.90 -1.06
N ARG A 139 16.40 -9.34 -0.90
CA ARG A 139 16.73 -10.74 -0.60
C ARG A 139 16.12 -11.24 0.73
N PHE A 140 15.75 -10.32 1.63
CA PHE A 140 15.12 -10.63 2.92
C PHE A 140 13.60 -10.41 2.90
N VAL A 141 13.04 -9.86 1.83
CA VAL A 141 11.60 -9.61 1.69
C VAL A 141 10.94 -10.86 1.11
N PRO A 142 9.90 -11.43 1.76
CA PRO A 142 9.22 -12.60 1.23
C PRO A 142 8.41 -12.23 -0.03
N VAL A 143 8.48 -13.07 -1.06
CA VAL A 143 7.64 -12.94 -2.25
C VAL A 143 6.29 -13.60 -1.98
N THR A 144 5.21 -12.88 -2.24
CA THR A 144 3.83 -13.37 -2.12
C THR A 144 3.21 -13.53 -3.51
N ASN A 145 2.66 -14.70 -3.82
CA ASN A 145 1.90 -14.92 -5.05
C ASN A 145 0.39 -14.87 -4.77
N THR A 146 -0.20 -13.68 -4.93
CA THR A 146 -1.64 -13.46 -4.71
C THR A 146 -2.50 -13.92 -5.88
N ALA A 147 -1.94 -14.04 -7.09
CA ALA A 147 -2.67 -14.33 -8.33
C ALA A 147 -3.32 -15.72 -8.28
N HIS A 148 -2.58 -16.70 -7.76
CA HIS A 148 -3.05 -18.08 -7.59
C HIS A 148 -4.36 -18.17 -6.80
N TYR A 149 -4.48 -17.43 -5.69
CA TYR A 149 -5.70 -17.46 -4.86
C TYR A 149 -6.91 -16.81 -5.53
N GLN A 150 -6.68 -15.95 -6.51
CA GLN A 150 -7.72 -15.28 -7.29
C GLN A 150 -8.08 -16.06 -8.55
N GLY A 151 -7.33 -17.13 -8.86
CA GLY A 151 -7.38 -17.86 -10.13
C GLY A 151 -7.17 -16.92 -11.32
N LEU A 152 -6.16 -16.05 -11.20
CA LEU A 152 -5.78 -15.05 -12.19
C LEU A 152 -4.33 -15.26 -12.63
N GLU A 153 -4.01 -14.88 -13.87
CA GLU A 153 -2.63 -14.69 -14.33
C GLU A 153 -2.05 -13.40 -13.73
N LYS A 154 -2.81 -12.30 -13.77
CA LYS A 154 -2.43 -11.02 -13.17
C LYS A 154 -3.29 -10.70 -11.96
N ALA A 155 -2.66 -10.72 -10.78
CA ALA A 155 -3.36 -10.46 -9.52
C ALA A 155 -3.97 -9.05 -9.45
N VAL A 156 -5.19 -8.97 -8.93
CA VAL A 156 -5.75 -7.73 -8.39
C VAL A 156 -5.09 -7.46 -7.04
N LYS A 157 -4.24 -6.45 -6.97
CA LYS A 157 -3.45 -6.11 -5.78
C LYS A 157 -4.27 -5.29 -4.78
N TYR A 158 -5.19 -5.94 -4.09
CA TYR A 158 -5.94 -5.35 -2.99
C TYR A 158 -5.12 -5.34 -1.69
N THR A 159 -5.02 -4.18 -1.03
CA THR A 159 -4.29 -4.02 0.22
C THR A 159 -4.98 -3.03 1.14
N SER A 160 -4.61 -3.05 2.42
CA SER A 160 -5.05 -2.07 3.41
C SER A 160 -3.81 -1.49 4.11
N MET A 161 -3.76 -0.17 4.23
CA MET A 161 -2.60 0.56 4.75
C MET A 161 -2.98 1.34 6.00
N LYS A 162 -2.19 1.20 7.08
CA LYS A 162 -2.37 2.03 8.28
C LYS A 162 -2.26 3.51 7.88
N LEU A 163 -3.16 4.37 8.38
CA LEU A 163 -3.17 5.78 8.00
C LEU A 163 -1.85 6.50 8.31
N ASP A 164 -1.18 6.15 9.41
CA ASP A 164 0.15 6.70 9.79
C ASP A 164 1.25 6.44 8.75
N ASN A 165 1.06 5.47 7.86
CA ASN A 165 2.01 5.16 6.80
C ASN A 165 1.72 5.92 5.50
N ILE A 166 0.63 6.71 5.43
CA ILE A 166 0.27 7.49 4.25
C ILE A 166 0.89 8.87 4.36
N LEU A 167 1.83 9.18 3.46
CA LEU A 167 2.53 10.46 3.44
C LEU A 167 1.86 11.49 2.53
N TYR A 168 1.16 11.03 1.50
CA TYR A 168 0.52 11.88 0.51
C TYR A 168 -0.63 11.16 -0.17
N ILE A 169 -1.72 11.88 -0.44
CA ILE A 169 -2.82 11.44 -1.29
C ILE A 169 -3.16 12.58 -2.24
N GLU A 170 -3.31 12.26 -3.51
CA GLU A 170 -3.86 13.17 -4.50
C GLU A 170 -4.97 12.47 -5.27
N THR A 171 -6.14 13.09 -5.29
CA THR A 171 -7.29 12.71 -6.11
C THR A 171 -7.62 13.84 -7.07
N ASP A 172 -8.71 13.71 -7.82
CA ASP A 172 -9.23 14.82 -8.63
C ASP A 172 -9.84 15.96 -7.80
N THR A 173 -10.24 15.66 -6.55
CA THR A 173 -10.97 16.60 -5.69
C THR A 173 -10.12 17.19 -4.58
N PHE A 174 -9.10 16.48 -4.08
CA PHE A 174 -8.27 16.95 -2.99
C PHE A 174 -6.81 16.50 -3.06
N ILE A 175 -5.98 17.19 -2.29
CA ILE A 175 -4.60 16.83 -1.98
C ILE A 175 -4.42 16.82 -0.47
N TYR A 176 -3.77 15.78 0.04
CA TYR A 176 -3.26 15.68 1.39
C TYR A 176 -1.75 15.43 1.36
N GLU A 177 -1.01 16.12 2.23
CA GLU A 177 0.42 15.95 2.40
C GLU A 177 0.75 15.95 3.89
N GLN A 178 1.40 14.90 4.36
CA GLN A 178 1.83 14.80 5.75
C GLN A 178 2.94 15.81 6.03
N VAL A 179 2.82 16.52 7.15
CA VAL A 179 3.83 17.49 7.59
C VAL A 179 5.20 16.83 7.69
N GLY A 180 6.21 17.44 7.07
CA GLY A 180 7.58 16.95 7.06
C GLY A 180 7.87 15.87 6.01
N PHE A 181 6.91 15.50 5.17
CA PHE A 181 7.19 14.68 4.01
C PHE A 181 7.91 15.52 2.93
N ASP A 182 9.09 15.08 2.52
CA ASP A 182 9.86 15.70 1.45
C ASP A 182 9.95 14.76 0.24
N LYS A 183 9.22 15.10 -0.83
CA LYS A 183 9.18 14.34 -2.08
C LYS A 183 10.52 14.37 -2.83
N THR A 184 11.40 15.34 -2.55
CA THR A 184 12.69 15.50 -3.23
C THR A 184 13.74 14.49 -2.77
N LEU A 185 13.51 13.81 -1.64
CA LEU A 185 14.37 12.73 -1.14
C LEU A 185 14.32 11.46 -2.01
N CYS A 186 13.44 11.43 -3.01
CA CYS A 186 13.28 10.30 -3.90
C CYS A 186 13.97 10.61 -5.24
N PRO A 187 14.86 9.73 -5.74
CA PRO A 187 15.34 9.87 -7.10
C PRO A 187 14.14 9.72 -8.04
N ILE A 188 13.86 10.77 -8.82
CA ILE A 188 12.85 10.79 -9.89
C ILE A 188 13.47 10.19 -11.14
#